data_AF-X1CGA3-F1
#
_entry.id   AF-X1CGA3-F1
#
_cell.length_a   1.000
_cell.length_b   1.000
_cell.length_c   1.000
_cell.angle_alpha   90.00
_cell.angle_beta   90.00
_cell.angle_gamma   90.00
#
_symmetry.space_group_name_H-M   'P 1'
#
loop_
_entity.id
_entity.type
_entity.pdbx_description
1 polymer ?
#
loop_
_entity_poly.entity_id
_entity_poly.type
_entity_poly.pdbx_seq_one_letter_code
_entity_poly.pdbx_strand_id
1 'polypeptide(L)' 'MEIVRLVAREGIQAMFMGEYHHSIDDKNRLIIPSSLRQQTKNNEDEFIITRGLEQSLFLYPTLEWQILGERL' A
#
# COMPACT_ATOMS: atom_id res chain seq x y z
N MET A 1 16.09 -0.95 -11.91
CA MET A 1 15.58 -0.05 -12.96
C MET A 1 14.22 -0.58 -13.34
N GLU A 2 13.22 -0.30 -12.51
CA GLU A 2 11.81 -0.61 -12.77
C GLU A 2 11.01 0.33 -11.86
N ILE A 3 10.21 1.20 -12.48
CA ILE A 3 9.44 2.27 -11.83
C ILE A 3 8.00 1.78 -11.82
N VAL A 4 7.43 1.55 -10.64
CA VAL A 4 6.03 1.11 -10.49
C VAL A 4 5.11 2.34 -10.58
N ARG A 5 4.22 2.38 -11.57
CA ARG A 5 3.19 3.42 -11.73
C ARG A 5 1.86 2.98 -11.10
N LEU A 6 1.35 3.76 -10.16
CA LEU A 6 -0.02 3.64 -9.63
C LEU A 6 -0.93 4.65 -10.35
N VAL A 7 -2.08 4.19 -10.87
CA VAL A 7 -3.12 5.01 -11.52
C VAL A 7 -4.42 4.90 -10.72
N ALA A 8 -5.00 6.05 -10.35
CA ALA A 8 -6.26 6.14 -9.60
C ALA A 8 -7.49 6.31 -10.52
N ARG A 9 -8.66 5.83 -10.07
CA ARG A 9 -9.99 6.16 -10.62
C ARG A 9 -10.94 6.62 -9.50
N GLU A 10 -11.93 7.43 -9.90
CA GLU A 10 -12.67 8.43 -9.10
C GLU A 10 -13.33 7.95 -7.80
N GLY A 11 -13.23 8.83 -6.78
CA GLY A 11 -13.82 8.72 -5.45
C GLY A 11 -12.84 9.21 -4.39
N ILE A 12 -12.75 10.53 -4.16
CA ILE A 12 -11.72 11.13 -3.30
C ILE A 12 -11.89 10.66 -1.85
N GLN A 13 -11.11 9.66 -1.44
CA GLN A 13 -10.81 9.34 -0.04
C GLN A 13 -9.34 8.86 0.03
N ALA A 14 -8.47 9.73 0.56
CA ALA A 14 -7.04 9.51 0.86
C ALA A 14 -6.22 8.72 -0.19
N MET A 15 -5.50 9.45 -1.02
CA MET A 15 -4.76 8.89 -2.15
C MET A 15 -3.33 8.49 -1.74
N PHE A 16 -3.06 7.19 -1.62
CA PHE A 16 -1.69 6.66 -1.47
C PHE A 16 -0.90 6.94 -2.74
N MET A 17 -0.11 8.02 -2.73
CA MET A 17 0.68 8.46 -3.87
C MET A 17 2.07 8.94 -3.44
N GLY A 18 3.03 8.72 -4.33
CA GLY A 18 4.43 9.07 -4.14
C GLY A 18 5.34 7.88 -4.42
N GLU A 19 6.62 8.17 -4.60
CA GLU A 19 7.69 7.18 -4.74
C GLU A 19 8.66 7.37 -3.57
N TYR A 20 8.99 6.26 -2.90
CA TYR A 20 9.83 6.27 -1.71
C TYR A 20 10.87 5.16 -1.83
N HIS A 21 12.14 5.54 -1.76
CA HIS A 21 13.23 4.57 -1.73
C HIS A 21 13.49 4.16 -0.28
N HIS A 22 13.30 2.89 0.03
CA HIS A 22 13.60 2.30 1.32
C HIS A 22 14.49 1.07 1.15
N SER A 23 15.42 0.90 2.08
CA SER A 23 16.17 -0.35 2.23
C SER A 23 15.41 -1.28 3.18
N ILE A 24 15.61 -2.58 2.98
CA ILE A 24 15.14 -3.62 3.90
C ILE A 24 16.19 -3.80 4.99
N ASP A 25 15.76 -3.87 6.25
CA ASP A 25 16.68 -4.10 7.36
C ASP A 25 17.06 -5.58 7.50
N ASP A 26 18.02 -5.88 8.40
CA ASP A 26 18.51 -7.24 8.66
C ASP A 26 17.43 -8.22 9.17
N LYS A 27 16.24 -7.71 9.53
CA LYS A 27 15.08 -8.48 9.99
C LYS A 27 14.00 -8.59 8.93
N ASN A 28 14.30 -8.26 7.67
CA ASN A 28 13.36 -8.25 6.55
C ASN A 28 12.18 -7.29 6.75
N ARG A 29 12.39 -6.16 7.43
CA ARG A 29 11.35 -5.14 7.63
C ARG A 29 11.56 -3.97 6.67
N LEU A 30 10.44 -3.42 6.22
CA LEU A 30 10.38 -2.16 5.49
C LEU A 30 9.63 -1.14 6.35
N ILE A 31 10.16 0.08 6.44
CA ILE A 31 9.50 1.17 7.16
C ILE A 31 8.56 1.88 6.19
N ILE A 32 7.27 1.89 6.50
CA ILE A 32 6.28 2.66 5.75
C ILE A 32 6.48 4.16 6.04
N PRO A 33 6.59 5.04 5.03
CA PRO A 33 6.66 6.49 5.21
C PRO A 33 5.56 7.07 6.10
N SER A 34 5.89 8.07 6.92
CA SER A 34 4.93 8.73 7.83
C SER A 34 3.79 9.44 7.11
N SER A 35 4.01 9.88 5.87
CA SER A 35 2.98 10.50 5.01
C SER A 35 1.89 9.49 4.64
N LEU A 36 2.27 8.25 4.30
CA LEU A 36 1.32 7.19 3.94
C LEU A 36 0.55 6.69 5.16
N ARG A 37 1.19 6.60 6.33
CA ARG A 37 0.51 6.20 7.59
C ARG A 37 -0.62 7.15 7.98
N GLN A 38 -0.52 8.45 7.65
CA GLN A 38 -1.58 9.43 7.94
C GLN A 38 -2.80 9.31 7.00
N GLN A 39 -2.69 8.54 5.92
CA GLN A 39 -3.73 8.40 4.92
C GLN A 39 -4.72 7.27 5.24
N THR A 40 -4.47 6.45 6.26
CA THR A 40 -5.46 5.47 6.74
C THR A 40 -6.52 6.18 7.57
N LYS A 41 -7.78 6.12 7.13
CA LYS A 41 -8.89 6.91 7.69
C LYS A 41 -9.33 6.52 9.11
N ASN A 42 -8.79 5.44 9.69
CA ASN A 42 -9.33 4.83 10.90
C ASN A 42 -8.28 4.56 12.00
N ASN A 43 -7.06 5.12 11.93
CA ASN A 43 -5.94 4.73 12.81
C ASN A 43 -5.70 3.20 12.81
N GLU A 44 -5.95 2.55 11.68
CA GLU A 44 -5.60 1.14 11.50
C GLU A 44 -4.08 1.06 11.35
N ASP A 45 -3.43 0.40 12.31
CA ASP A 45 -1.99 0.11 12.31
C ASP A 45 -1.66 -1.17 11.52
N GLU A 46 -2.67 -1.84 10.97
CA GLU A 46 -2.56 -3.11 10.27
C GLU A 46 -2.81 -2.96 8.77
N PHE A 47 -2.00 -3.67 7.99
CA PHE A 47 -2.09 -3.72 6.53
C PHE A 47 -1.98 -5.16 6.05
N ILE A 48 -2.59 -5.44 4.91
CA ILE A 48 -2.52 -6.73 4.24
C ILE A 48 -1.54 -6.62 3.06
N ILE A 49 -0.58 -7.55 3.01
CA ILE A 49 0.40 -7.66 1.91
C ILE A 49 0.03 -8.85 1.03
N THR A 50 0.05 -8.65 -0.28
CA THR A 50 -0.10 -9.72 -1.27
C THR A 50 0.98 -9.66 -2.34
N ARG A 51 1.13 -10.77 -3.09
CA ARG A 51 1.97 -10.78 -4.28
C ARG A 51 1.29 -9.97 -5.38
N GLY A 52 2.00 -8.96 -5.88
CA GLY A 52 1.59 -8.16 -7.03
C GLY A 52 2.08 -8.76 -8.35
N LEU A 53 2.03 -7.93 -9.40
CA LEU A 53 2.55 -8.26 -10.72
C LEU A 53 4.06 -8.03 -10.77
N GLU A 54 4.77 -8.67 -11.70
CA GLU A 54 6.17 -8.33 -12.04
C GLU A 54 7.10 -8.16 -10.81
N GLN A 55 7.19 -9.20 -9.96
CA GLN A 55 8.02 -9.20 -8.74
C GLN A 55 7.72 -8.07 -7.74
N SER A 56 6.52 -7.50 -7.78
CA SER A 56 6.07 -6.50 -6.80
C SER A 56 5.23 -7.10 -5.68
N LEU A 57 5.08 -6.32 -4.62
CA LEU A 57 4.14 -6.57 -3.53
C LEU A 57 3.09 -5.47 -3.54
N PHE A 58 1.85 -5.84 -3.28
CA PHE A 58 0.77 -4.88 -3.05
C PHE A 58 0.46 -4.81 -1.56
N LEU A 59 0.14 -3.61 -1.10
CA LEU A 59 -0.20 -3.31 0.29
C LEU A 59 -1.59 -2.67 0.32
N TYR A 60 -2.49 -3.22 1.12
CA TYR A 60 -3.86 -2.75 1.26
C TYR A 60 -4.18 -2.41 2.71
N PRO A 61 -4.92 -1.32 2.99
CA PRO A 61 -5.66 -1.21 4.24
C PRO A 61 -6.63 -2.38 4.40
N THR A 62 -6.88 -2.81 5.64
CA THR A 62 -7.73 -3.97 5.93
C THR A 62 -9.12 -3.85 5.33
N LEU A 63 -9.74 -2.67 5.44
CA LEU A 63 -11.07 -2.40 4.87
C LEU A 63 -11.12 -2.58 3.34
N GLU A 64 -10.12 -2.03 2.62
CA GLU A 64 -10.05 -2.15 1.16
C GLU A 64 -9.83 -3.60 0.71
N TRP A 65 -9.04 -4.36 1.47
CA TRP A 65 -8.85 -5.79 1.22
C TRP A 65 -10.16 -6.57 1.34
N GLN A 66 -10.98 -6.28 2.37
CA GLN A 66 -12.28 -6.91 2.55
C GLN A 66 -13.23 -6.60 1.38
N ILE A 67 -13.31 -5.32 0.98
CA ILE A 67 -14.13 -4.89 -0.16
C ILE A 67 -13.67 -5.56 -1.46
N LEU A 68 -12.36 -5.68 -1.68
CA LEU A 68 -11.82 -6.36 -2.86
C LEU A 68 -12.23 -7.84 -2.89
N GLY A 69 -12.18 -8.52 -1.75
CA GLY A 69 -12.56 -9.93 -1.62
C GLY A 69 -14.04 -10.20 -1.94
N GLU A 70 -14.93 -9.23 -1.73
CA GLU A 70 -16.34 -9.34 -2.10
C GLU A 70 -16.62 -9.13 -3.59
N ARG A 71 -15.66 -8.57 -4.33
CA ARG A 71 -15.80 -8.20 -5.76
C ARG A 71 -15.21 -9.22 -6.73
N LEU A 72 -14.60 -10.30 -6.22
CA LEU A 72 -13.98 -11.40 -6.98
C LEU A 72 -14.83 -12.67 -6.85
#